data_AF-A0A315TFW4-F1
#
_entry.id   AF-A0A315TFW4-F1
#
_cell.length_a   1.000
_cell.length_b   1.000
_cell.length_c   1.000
_cell.angle_alpha   90.00
_cell.angle_beta   90.00
_cell.angle_gamma   90.00
#
_symmetry.space_group_name_H-M   'P 1'
#
loop_
_entity.id
_entity.type
_entity.pdbx_description
1 polymer ?
#
loop_
_entity_poly.entity_id
_entity_poly.type
_entity_poly.pdbx_seq_one_letter_code
_entity_poly.pdbx_strand_id
1 'polypeptide(L)' 'MLEEVIVADFIQGVHSGVPTEIVQLNYGRIKTIYTRQQRADGGAGGSVTGGWDRIANKIFA' A
#
# COMPACT_ATOMS: atom_id res chain seq x y z
N MET A 1 -2.90 -4.57 -1.48
CA MET A 1 -4.36 -4.52 -1.39
C MET A 1 -4.75 -4.14 0.03
N LEU A 2 -5.64 -3.16 0.16
CA LEU A 2 -6.22 -2.72 1.41
C LEU A 2 -7.68 -3.18 1.45
N GLU A 3 -8.15 -3.66 2.59
CA GLU A 3 -9.56 -4.04 2.81
C GLU A 3 -10.15 -3.22 3.96
N GLU A 4 -11.47 -3.03 3.94
CA GLU A 4 -12.21 -2.16 4.89
C GLU A 4 -11.63 -0.75 4.96
N VAL A 5 -11.53 -0.08 3.80
CA VAL A 5 -10.82 1.20 3.68
C VAL A 5 -11.77 2.37 3.90
N ILE A 6 -11.32 3.34 4.70
CA ILE A 6 -11.96 4.65 4.88
C ILE A 6 -10.95 5.78 4.64
N VAL A 7 -11.43 6.94 4.19
CA VAL A 7 -10.63 8.17 4.18
C VAL A 7 -10.58 8.71 5.60
N ALA A 8 -9.39 8.72 6.17
CA ALA A 8 -9.13 9.22 7.52
C ALA A 8 -8.95 10.74 7.56
N ASP A 9 -8.33 11.29 6.51
CA ASP A 9 -8.11 12.74 6.37
C ASP A 9 -7.95 13.12 4.90
N PHE A 10 -8.24 14.38 4.58
CA PHE A 10 -8.09 14.98 3.26
C PHE A 10 -7.57 16.41 3.40
N ILE A 11 -6.36 16.66 2.89
CA ILE A 11 -5.71 17.96 2.91
C ILE A 11 -5.42 18.40 1.48
N GLN A 12 -5.86 19.60 1.12
CA GLN A 12 -5.56 20.24 -0.16
C GLN A 12 -4.66 21.45 0.04
N GLY A 13 -3.75 21.70 -0.90
CA GLY A 13 -2.86 22.85 -0.84
C GLY A 13 -2.12 23.10 -2.15
N VAL A 14 -1.31 24.15 -2.17
CA VAL A 14 -0.42 24.46 -3.28
C VAL A 14 1.01 24.30 -2.80
N HIS A 15 1.77 23.42 -3.44
CA HIS A 15 3.19 23.23 -3.18
C HIS A 15 3.99 23.64 -4.42
N SER A 16 4.85 24.65 -4.28
CA SER A 16 5.68 25.18 -5.37
C SER A 16 4.88 25.61 -6.61
N GLY A 17 3.69 26.21 -6.40
CA GLY A 17 2.79 26.66 -7.47
C GLY A 17 1.96 25.56 -8.13
N VAL A 18 2.11 24.30 -7.70
CA VAL A 18 1.33 23.17 -8.20
C VAL A 18 0.28 22.77 -7.16
N PRO A 19 -1.01 22.66 -7.53
CA PRO A 19 -2.04 22.12 -6.65
C PRO A 19 -1.74 20.66 -6.29
N THR A 20 -1.84 20.33 -5.00
CA THR A 20 -1.57 19.00 -4.46
C THR A 20 -2.62 18.62 -3.43
N GLU A 21 -2.91 17.33 -3.34
CA GLU A 21 -3.83 16.75 -2.38
C GLU A 21 -3.15 15.60 -1.64
N ILE A 22 -3.44 15.48 -0.35
CA ILE A 22 -3.00 14.38 0.51
C ILE A 22 -4.25 13.67 1.02
N VAL A 23 -4.38 12.40 0.67
CA VAL A 23 -5.46 11.52 1.14
C VAL A 23 -4.87 10.50 2.10
N GLN A 24 -5.32 10.51 3.37
CA GLN A 24 -4.91 9.51 4.34
C GLN A 24 -5.95 8.39 4.41
N LEU A 25 -5.50 7.14 4.37
CA LEU A 25 -6.38 5.96 4.40
C LEU A 25 -6.20 5.20 5.71
N ASN A 26 -7.31 4.85 6.35
CA ASN A 26 -7.35 3.84 7.40
C ASN A 26 -7.99 2.57 6.83
N TYR A 27 -7.49 1.40 7.21
CA TYR A 27 -7.88 0.11 6.66
C TYR A 27 -7.85 -0.97 7.72
N GLY A 28 -8.72 -1.97 7.59
CA GLY A 28 -8.78 -3.12 8.49
C GLY A 28 -7.66 -4.12 8.23
N ARG A 29 -7.38 -4.41 6.95
CA ARG A 29 -6.40 -5.44 6.55
C ARG A 29 -5.52 -4.96 5.42
N ILE A 30 -4.29 -5.43 5.39
CA ILE A 30 -3.31 -5.11 4.37
C ILE A 30 -2.62 -6.37 3.86
N LYS A 31 -2.50 -6.48 2.53
CA LYS A 31 -1.67 -7.46 1.84
C LYS A 31 -0.74 -6.75 0.87
N THR A 32 0.56 -6.99 0.98
CA THR A 32 1.58 -6.43 0.09
C THR A 32 2.25 -7.55 -0.69
N ILE A 33 2.45 -7.32 -1.99
CA ILE A 33 3.17 -8.23 -2.88
C ILE A 33 4.33 -7.44 -3.48
N TYR A 34 5.54 -7.88 -3.19
CA TYR A 34 6.76 -7.35 -3.80
C TYR A 34 7.25 -8.32 -4.88
N THR A 35 7.16 -7.91 -6.14
CA THR A 35 7.69 -8.70 -7.26
C THR A 35 9.19 -8.49 -7.36
N ARG A 36 9.95 -9.58 -7.23
CA ARG A 36 11.41 -9.56 -7.41
C ARG A 36 11.74 -9.60 -8.89
N GLN A 37 12.85 -8.99 -9.24
CA GLN A 37 13.41 -9.05 -10.60
C GLN A 37 14.60 -10.00 -10.63
N GLN A 38 14.75 -10.73 -11.74
CA GLN A 38 15.96 -11.47 -12.04
C GLN A 38 17.11 -10.50 -12.31
N ARG A 39 18.31 -10.83 -11.81
CA ARG A 39 19.49 -9.96 -12.00
C ARG A 39 20.02 -9.98 -13.44
N ALA A 40 19.79 -11.07 -14.17
CA ALA A 40 20.39 -11.29 -15.48
C ALA A 40 19.71 -10.45 -16.58
N ASP A 41 18.38 -10.36 -16.55
CA ASP A 41 17.58 -9.81 -17.64
C ASP A 41 16.46 -8.86 -17.17
N GLY A 42 16.34 -8.62 -15.86
CA GLY A 42 15.25 -7.80 -15.29
C GLY A 42 13.88 -8.47 -15.35
N GLY A 43 13.80 -9.73 -15.78
CA GLY A 43 12.56 -10.51 -15.86
C GLY A 43 11.96 -10.82 -14.50
N ALA A 44 10.77 -11.43 -14.48
CA ALA A 44 10.09 -11.78 -13.22
C ALA A 44 10.89 -12.86 -12.44
N GLY A 45 11.23 -12.57 -11.19
CA GLY A 45 11.97 -13.43 -10.26
C GLY A 45 11.10 -14.00 -9.12
N GLY A 46 9.79 -14.10 -9.34
CA GLY A 46 8.78 -14.46 -8.34
C GLY A 46 8.49 -13.32 -7.35
N SER A 47 7.60 -13.57 -6.39
CA SER A 47 7.10 -12.53 -5.49
C SER A 47 7.24 -12.89 -4.02
N VAL A 48 7.47 -11.88 -3.18
CA VAL A 48 7.37 -11.98 -1.72
C VAL A 48 6.02 -11.39 -1.32
N THR A 49 5.18 -12.19 -0.68
CA THR A 49 3.88 -11.77 -0.19
C THR A 49 3.92 -11.69 1.33
N GLY A 50 3.28 -10.67 1.89
CA GLY A 50 3.03 -10.60 3.32
C GLY A 50 1.80 -9.75 3.60
N GLY A 51 1.16 -9.97 4.74
CA GLY A 51 0.00 -9.18 5.12
C GLY A 51 -0.37 -9.30 6.58
N TRP A 52 -1.11 -8.30 7.06
CA TRP A 52 -1.60 -8.24 8.43
C TRP A 52 -3.09 -7.92 8.49
N ASP A 53 -3.78 -8.64 9.36
CA ASP A 53 -5.15 -8.36 9.75
C ASP A 53 -5.11 -7.55 11.05
N ARG A 54 -5.40 -6.24 10.97
CA ARG A 54 -5.40 -5.34 12.13
C ARG A 54 -6.67 -5.50 12.98
N ILE A 55 -7.76 -6.04 12.41
CA ILE A 55 -9.03 -6.26 13.13
C ILE A 55 -8.86 -7.46 14.08
N ALA A 56 -8.34 -8.57 13.55
CA ALA A 56 -8.14 -9.80 14.32
C ALA A 56 -6.73 -9.93 14.93
N ASN A 57 -5.84 -8.97 14.66
CA ASN A 57 -4.44 -8.94 15.10
C ASN A 57 -3.67 -10.24 14.79
N LYS A 58 -3.66 -10.64 13.53
CA LYS A 58 -3.00 -11.87 13.05
C LYS A 58 -2.41 -11.71 11.66
N ILE A 59 -1.57 -12.67 11.27
CA ILE A 59 -1.09 -12.80 9.88
C ILE A 59 -2.30 -13.02 8.97
N PHE A 60 -2.35 -12.26 7.87
CA PHE A 60 -3.40 -12.34 6.85
C PHE A 60 -2.92 -13.00 5.55
N ALA A 61 -1.62 -12.91 5.25
CA ALA A 61 -0.99 -13.47 4.05
C ALA A 61 0.46 -13.88 4.29
#